data_AF-A0A924NWM8-F1
#
_entry.id   AF-A0A924NWM8-F1
#
_cell.length_a   1.000
_cell.length_b   1.000
_cell.length_c   1.000
_cell.angle_alpha   90.00
_cell.angle_beta   90.00
_cell.angle_gamma   90.00
#
_symmetry.space_group_name_H-M   'P 1'
#
loop_
_entity.id
_entity.type
_entity.pdbx_description
1 polymer ?
#
loop_
_entity_poly.entity_id
_entity_poly.type
_entity_poly.pdbx_seq_one_letter_code
_entity_poly.pdbx_strand_id
1 'polypeptide(L)' 'IVEDMWHVAYADGALGAVENSVINQVAGLLYVTHGEYIGAKMRAKEEAGLLQ' A
#
# COMPACT_ATOMS: atom_id res chain seq x y z
N ILE A 1 -5.01 -8.25 1.96
CA ILE A 1 -3.88 -8.06 2.91
C ILE A 1 -2.97 -6.90 2.52
N VAL A 2 -2.14 -6.98 1.46
CA VAL A 2 -1.23 -5.85 1.11
C VAL A 2 -2.02 -4.57 0.80
N GLU A 3 -3.16 -4.69 0.12
CA GLU A 3 -4.10 -3.60 -0.11
C GLU A 3 -4.66 -3.00 1.19
N ASP A 4 -5.14 -3.84 2.12
CA ASP A 4 -5.60 -3.41 3.46
C ASP A 4 -4.51 -2.64 4.22
N MET A 5 -3.25 -3.08 4.10
CA MET A 5 -2.12 -2.35 4.71
C MET A 5 -1.91 -0.97 4.08
N TRP A 6 -2.14 -0.84 2.76
CA TRP A 6 -2.12 0.45 2.10
C TRP A 6 -3.27 1.35 2.54
N HIS A 7 -4.48 0.83 2.73
CA HIS A 7 -5.59 1.62 3.25
C HIS A 7 -5.29 2.21 4.63
N VAL A 8 -4.66 1.41 5.51
CA VAL A 8 -4.24 1.89 6.84
C VAL A 8 -3.13 2.92 6.73
N ALA A 9 -2.12 2.69 5.89
CA ALA A 9 -1.00 3.62 5.69
C ALA A 9 -1.39 4.93 4.98
N TYR A 10 -2.56 4.98 4.34
CA TYR A 10 -3.11 6.21 3.76
C TYR A 10 -4.15 6.89 4.64
N ALA A 11 -4.57 6.28 5.74
CA ALA A 11 -5.67 6.77 6.57
C ALA A 11 -5.37 8.10 7.29
N ASP A 12 -4.09 8.40 7.55
CA ASP A 12 -3.63 9.66 8.14
C ASP A 12 -3.25 10.72 7.08
N GLY A 13 -3.38 10.38 5.79
CA GLY A 13 -3.06 11.24 4.66
C GLY A 13 -1.57 11.40 4.36
N ALA A 14 -0.68 10.71 5.08
CA ALA A 14 0.76 10.86 4.93
C ALA A 14 1.49 9.52 4.97
N LEU A 15 1.86 9.01 3.79
CA LEU A 15 2.66 7.78 3.72
C LEU A 15 4.09 8.02 4.22
N GLY A 16 4.41 7.44 5.37
CA GLY A 16 5.74 7.42 5.95
C GLY A 16 6.69 6.41 5.30
N ALA A 17 7.99 6.68 5.36
CA ALA A 17 9.02 5.77 4.87
C ALA A 17 9.01 4.41 5.59
N VAL A 18 8.65 4.41 6.89
CA VAL A 18 8.53 3.19 7.70
C VAL A 18 7.37 2.32 7.21
N GLU A 19 6.21 2.92 6.94
CA GLU A 19 5.02 2.19 6.49
C GLU A 19 5.26 1.53 5.14
N ASN A 20 5.82 2.29 4.18
CA ASN A 20 6.20 1.75 2.89
C ASN A 20 7.24 0.61 3.05
N SER A 21 8.19 0.71 3.97
CA SER A 21 9.15 -0.37 4.24
C SER A 21 8.46 -1.63 4.80
N VAL A 22 7.52 -1.47 5.73
CA VAL A 22 6.77 -2.58 6.32
C VAL A 22 5.91 -3.28 5.27
N ILE A 23 5.19 -2.52 4.44
CA ILE A 23 4.36 -3.08 3.37
C ILE A 23 5.22 -3.82 2.34
N ASN A 24 6.41 -3.30 1.99
CA ASN A 24 7.35 -4.00 1.11
C ASN A 24 7.85 -5.31 1.71
N GLN A 25 8.17 -5.34 3.01
CA GLN A 25 8.60 -6.57 3.70
C GLN A 25 7.49 -7.62 3.68
N VAL A 26 6.25 -7.23 4.00
CA VAL A 26 5.10 -8.14 3.97
C VAL A 26 4.79 -8.62 2.56
N ALA A 27 4.83 -7.74 1.54
CA ALA A 27 4.64 -8.13 0.15
C ALA A 27 5.69 -9.16 -0.32
N GLY A 28 6.95 -8.99 0.11
CA GLY A 28 8.02 -9.95 -0.14
C GLY A 28 7.79 -11.31 0.53
N LEU A 29 7.29 -11.32 1.78
CA LEU A 29 6.96 -12.56 2.49
C LEU A 29 5.76 -13.30 1.88
N LEU A 30 4.82 -12.56 1.30
CA LEU A 30 3.62 -13.10 0.67
C LEU A 30 3.83 -13.45 -0.82
N TYR A 31 5.05 -13.29 -1.35
CA TYR A 31 5.38 -13.50 -2.77
C TYR A 31 4.47 -12.73 -3.73
N VAL A 32 4.02 -11.54 -3.33
CA VAL A 32 3.17 -10.69 -4.17
C VAL A 32 3.98 -10.20 -5.35
N THR A 33 3.43 -10.34 -6.55
CA THR A 33 4.13 -9.86 -7.76
C THR A 33 4.19 -8.34 -7.77
N HIS A 34 5.18 -7.78 -8.48
CA HIS A 34 5.33 -6.32 -8.57
C HIS A 34 4.08 -5.64 -9.14
N GLY A 35 3.39 -6.28 -10.09
CA GLY A 35 2.15 -5.79 -10.67
C GLY A 35 0.98 -5.75 -9.67
N GLU A 36 0.83 -6.80 -8.87
CA GLU A 36 -0.19 -6.85 -7.81
C GLU A 36 0.09 -5.83 -6.70
N TYR A 37 1.37 -5.64 -6.34
CA TYR A 37 1.80 -4.63 -5.37
C TYR A 37 1.44 -3.21 -5.83
N ILE A 38 1.76 -2.87 -7.09
CA ILE A 38 1.40 -1.56 -7.67
C ILE A 38 -0.12 -1.43 -7.73
N GLY A 39 -0.84 -2.47 -8.18
CA GLY A 39 -2.30 -2.44 -8.27
C GLY A 39 -2.96 -2.19 -6.91
N ALA A 40 -2.50 -2.89 -5.87
CA ALA A 40 -2.98 -2.70 -4.50
C ALA A 40 -2.72 -1.27 -3.99
N LYS A 41 -1.52 -0.73 -4.25
CA LYS A 41 -1.18 0.65 -3.90
C LYS A 41 -2.08 1.67 -4.60
N MET A 42 -2.33 1.47 -5.90
CA MET A 42 -3.14 2.38 -6.70
C MET A 42 -4.61 2.38 -6.26
N ARG A 43 -5.19 1.19 -6.02
CA ARG A 43 -6.57 1.07 -5.51
C ARG A 43 -6.71 1.72 -4.12
N ALA A 44 -5.77 1.47 -3.22
CA ALA A 44 -5.80 2.09 -1.90
C ALA A 44 -5.64 3.62 -1.95
N LYS A 45 -4.84 4.13 -2.89
CA LYS A 45 -4.71 5.58 -3.13
C LYS A 45 -5.99 6.19 -3.70
N GLU A 46 -6.68 5.47 -4.58
CA GLU A 46 -7.98 5.86 -5.15
C GLU A 46 -9.06 5.93 -4.07
N GLU A 47 -9.20 4.89 -3.26
CA GLU A 47 -10.17 4.85 -2.17
C GLU A 47 -9.88 5.88 -1.06
N ALA A 48 -8.61 6.16 -0.80
CA ALA A 48 -8.22 7.23 0.12
C ALA A 48 -8.53 8.65 -0.44
N GLY A 49 -9.00 8.78 -1.68
CA GLY A 49 -9.27 10.07 -2.30
C GLY A 49 -8.02 10.90 -2.58
N LEU A 50 -6.84 10.26 -2.64
CA LEU A 50 -5.54 10.89 -2.87
C LEU A 50 -5.15 10.95 -4.36
N LEU A 51 -6.00 10.44 -5.25
CA LEU A 51 -5.92 10.70 -6.69
C LEU A 51 -6.73 11.98 -6.97
N GLN A 52 -6.02 13.10 -7.15
CA GLN A 52 -6.54 14.33 -7.76
C GLN A 52 -6.05 14.47 -9.19
#